data_AF-A0A7S2Q042-F1
#
_entry.id   AF-A0A7S2Q042-F1
#
_cell.length_a   1.000
_cell.length_b   1.000
_cell.length_c   1.000
_cell.angle_alpha   90.00
_cell.angle_beta   90.00
_cell.angle_gamma   90.00
#
_symmetry.space_group_name_H-M   'P 1'
#
loop_
_entity.id
_entity.type
_entity.pdbx_description
1 polymer ?
#
loop_
_entity_poly.entity_id
_entity_poly.type
_entity_poly.pdbx_seq_one_letter_code
_entity_poly.pdbx_strand_id
1 'polypeptide(L)'
;DIEAEDGLLQFAVTGAANTEERLVIQGTKGRAILDAPFHVPERLRVSKDQGRGETEEMVYDYPLPNDPFGVWNNPGSIGFYHQINEVGKALKEGRNECDSYTWNDSLEVALIVDEIVDQVRGEGK
;
A
#
# COMPACT_ATOMS: atom_id res chain seq x y z
N ASP A 1 10.98 22.53 11.29
CA ASP A 1 9.87 22.22 12.20
C ASP A 1 8.82 21.42 11.46
N ILE A 2 8.89 20.10 11.57
CA ILE A 2 7.79 19.23 11.15
C ILE A 2 6.92 19.12 12.41
N GLU A 3 5.81 19.85 12.44
CA GLU A 3 4.80 19.60 13.46
C GLU A 3 4.32 18.17 13.25
N ALA A 4 4.58 17.31 14.24
CA ALA A 4 4.04 15.96 14.23
C ALA A 4 2.52 16.07 14.31
N GLU A 5 1.83 15.92 13.18
CA GLU A 5 0.38 15.81 13.19
C GLU A 5 -0.02 14.54 13.96
N ASP A 6 -1.04 14.67 14.82
CA ASP A 6 -1.57 13.59 15.65
C ASP A 6 -2.07 12.42 14.77
N GLY A 7 -1.21 11.43 14.57
CA GLY A 7 -1.49 10.24 13.78
C GLY A 7 -0.81 9.02 14.36
N LEU A 8 -1.48 7.87 14.29
CA LEU A 8 -0.92 6.58 14.66
C LEU A 8 -0.91 5.68 13.43
N LEU A 9 0.25 5.15 13.09
CA LEU A 9 0.40 4.07 12.13
C LEU A 9 0.76 2.79 12.87
N GLN A 10 0.02 1.72 12.58
CA GLN A 10 0.36 0.37 13.01
C GLN A 10 0.49 -0.52 11.78
N PHE A 11 1.63 -1.20 11.68
CA PHE A 11 1.91 -2.15 10.61
C PHE A 11 2.37 -3.48 11.23
N ALA A 12 1.69 -4.56 10.92
CA ALA A 12 1.98 -5.88 11.46
C ALA A 12 2.39 -6.84 10.33
N VAL A 13 3.59 -7.39 10.43
CA VAL A 13 4.13 -8.39 9.49
C VAL A 13 4.60 -9.60 10.29
N THR A 14 4.29 -10.79 9.78
CA THR A 14 4.76 -12.05 10.37
C THR A 14 4.91 -13.10 9.28
N GLY A 15 5.96 -13.91 9.38
CA GLY A 15 6.12 -15.13 8.58
C GLY A 15 5.56 -16.38 9.27
N ALA A 16 4.99 -16.24 10.47
CA ALA A 16 4.60 -17.37 11.33
C ALA A 16 3.08 -17.58 11.44
N ALA A 17 2.27 -16.62 10.97
CA ALA A 17 0.81 -16.70 11.05
C ALA A 17 0.16 -15.95 9.88
N ASN A 18 -1.07 -16.36 9.51
CA ASN A 18 -1.88 -15.60 8.58
C ASN A 18 -2.39 -14.33 9.28
N THR A 19 -2.43 -13.22 8.54
CA THR A 19 -3.05 -11.98 9.00
C THR A 19 -4.27 -11.66 8.14
N GLU A 20 -5.03 -10.62 8.50
CA GLU A 20 -6.13 -10.18 7.64
C GLU A 20 -5.62 -9.58 6.32
N GLU A 21 -4.35 -9.17 6.24
CA GLU A 21 -3.76 -8.53 5.05
C GLU A 21 -4.63 -7.41 4.48
N ARG A 22 -5.24 -6.61 5.35
CA ARG A 22 -6.05 -5.43 5.01
C ARG A 22 -5.34 -4.15 5.41
N LEU A 23 -5.47 -3.11 4.59
CA LEU A 23 -5.09 -1.74 4.96
C LEU A 23 -6.35 -0.93 5.31
N VAL A 24 -6.31 -0.24 6.44
CA VAL A 24 -7.36 0.70 6.86
C VAL A 24 -6.71 2.07 7.12
N ILE A 25 -7.18 3.09 6.41
CA ILE A 25 -6.84 4.48 6.65
C ILE A 25 -8.05 5.12 7.30
N GLN A 26 -7.94 5.45 8.59
CA GLN A 26 -9.03 6.05 9.35
C GLN A 26 -8.78 7.54 9.56
N GLY A 27 -9.82 8.34 9.29
CA GLY A 27 -9.84 9.77 9.54
C GLY A 27 -11.06 10.18 10.36
N THR A 28 -11.23 11.49 10.55
CA THR A 28 -12.32 12.06 11.37
C THR A 28 -13.72 11.91 10.77
N LYS A 29 -13.82 11.51 9.49
CA LYS A 29 -15.08 11.39 8.74
C LYS A 29 -15.39 9.95 8.32
N GLY A 30 -14.64 8.98 8.81
CA GLY A 30 -14.77 7.58 8.45
C GLY A 30 -13.44 6.94 8.03
N ARG A 31 -13.49 6.01 7.08
CA ARG A 31 -12.34 5.15 6.73
C ARG A 31 -12.31 4.76 5.26
N ALA A 32 -11.10 4.70 4.71
CA ALA A 32 -10.80 4.00 3.47
C ALA A 32 -10.21 2.62 3.78
N ILE A 33 -10.67 1.59 3.09
CA ILE A 33 -10.31 0.20 3.33
C ILE A 33 -9.88 -0.41 2.01
N LEU A 34 -8.61 -0.81 1.90
CA LEU A 34 -8.17 -1.71 0.82
C LEU A 34 -8.40 -3.14 1.29
N ASP A 35 -9.25 -3.86 0.57
CA ASP A 35 -9.52 -5.25 0.89
C ASP A 35 -8.29 -6.13 0.66
N ALA A 36 -8.28 -7.27 1.35
CA ALA A 36 -7.16 -8.19 1.32
C ALA A 36 -7.09 -8.96 -0.01
N PRO A 37 -5.87 -9.26 -0.51
CA PRO A 37 -4.58 -8.82 0.02
C PRO A 37 -4.27 -7.35 -0.35
N PHE A 38 -3.97 -6.49 0.63
CA PHE A 38 -3.77 -5.05 0.39
C PHE A 38 -2.55 -4.74 -0.49
N HIS A 39 -1.61 -5.69 -0.61
CA HIS A 39 -0.41 -5.55 -1.45
C HIS A 39 -0.69 -5.85 -2.94
N VAL A 40 -1.85 -6.42 -3.27
CA VAL A 40 -2.41 -6.51 -4.62
C VAL A 40 -3.92 -6.27 -4.56
N PRO A 41 -4.36 -5.04 -4.26
CA PRO A 41 -5.77 -4.78 -3.94
C PRO A 41 -6.61 -4.71 -5.21
N GLU A 42 -7.72 -5.45 -5.23
CA GLU A 42 -8.72 -5.38 -6.31
C GLU A 42 -9.97 -4.60 -5.90
N ARG A 43 -10.05 -4.14 -4.64
CA ARG A 43 -11.21 -3.43 -4.11
C ARG A 43 -10.83 -2.41 -3.04
N LEU A 44 -11.35 -1.20 -3.22
CA LEU A 44 -11.34 -0.12 -2.24
C LEU A 44 -12.77 0.14 -1.75
N ARG A 45 -12.96 0.17 -0.43
CA ARG A 45 -14.21 0.59 0.20
C ARG A 45 -13.99 1.90 0.95
N VAL A 46 -14.82 2.89 0.70
CA VAL A 46 -14.81 4.17 1.41
C VAL A 46 -16.09 4.26 2.22
N SER A 47 -15.94 4.22 3.54
CA SER A 47 -17.04 4.31 4.50
C SER A 47 -17.02 5.70 5.13
N LYS A 48 -18.10 6.47 4.96
CA LYS A 48 -18.31 7.78 5.57
C LYS A 48 -19.23 7.67 6.76
N ASP A 49 -18.82 8.21 7.90
CA ASP A 49 -19.64 8.23 9.11
C ASP A 49 -20.71 9.33 9.00
N GLN A 50 -21.99 8.96 9.12
CA GLN A 50 -23.14 9.88 9.06
C GLN A 50 -23.78 10.10 10.43
N GLY A 51 -23.23 9.49 11.48
CA GLY A 51 -23.76 9.52 12.84
C GLY A 51 -23.52 8.19 13.55
N ARG A 52 -24.09 8.03 14.74
CA ARG A 52 -23.90 6.81 15.52
C ARG A 52 -24.61 5.64 14.84
N GLY A 53 -23.83 4.75 14.21
CA GLY A 53 -24.32 3.52 13.59
C GLY A 53 -24.80 3.68 12.15
N GLU A 54 -24.72 4.88 11.57
CA GLU A 54 -25.02 5.13 10.17
C GLU A 54 -23.72 5.38 9.39
N THR A 55 -23.50 4.58 8.36
CA THR A 55 -22.37 4.71 7.45
C THR A 55 -22.85 4.61 6.02
N GLU A 56 -22.37 5.55 5.19
CA GLU A 56 -22.51 5.48 3.74
C GLU A 56 -21.27 4.80 3.17
N GLU A 57 -21.43 3.71 2.43
CA GLU A 57 -20.32 2.96 1.82
C GLU A 57 -20.31 3.15 0.31
N MET A 58 -19.13 3.46 -0.23
CA MET A 58 -18.84 3.44 -1.66
C MET A 58 -17.81 2.34 -1.94
N VAL A 59 -18.04 1.56 -2.99
CA VAL A 59 -17.16 0.46 -3.41
C VAL A 59 -16.58 0.80 -4.78
N TYR A 60 -15.26 0.65 -4.89
CA TYR A 60 -14.52 0.81 -6.14
C TYR A 60 -13.78 -0.50 -6.42
N ASP A 61 -14.14 -1.16 -7.51
CA ASP A 61 -13.49 -2.36 -7.99
C ASP A 61 -12.38 -2.01 -9.00
N TYR A 62 -11.21 -2.61 -8.80
CA TYR A 62 -10.01 -2.49 -9.61
C TYR A 62 -9.57 -3.89 -10.04
N PRO A 63 -10.29 -4.52 -10.99
CA PRO A 63 -10.00 -5.90 -11.37
C PRO A 63 -8.60 -5.99 -11.97
N LEU A 64 -7.92 -7.12 -11.70
CA LEU A 64 -6.65 -7.42 -12.34
C LEU A 64 -6.77 -7.40 -13.88
N PRO A 65 -5.69 -7.04 -14.60
CA PRO A 65 -5.67 -7.13 -16.05
C PRO A 65 -5.99 -8.55 -16.54
N ASN A 66 -6.67 -8.64 -17.68
CA ASN A 66 -6.96 -9.92 -18.30
C ASN A 66 -5.65 -10.58 -18.78
N ASP A 67 -5.38 -11.80 -18.31
CA ASP A 67 -4.18 -12.55 -18.66
C ASP A 67 -4.54 -13.83 -19.45
N PRO A 68 -4.32 -13.84 -20.77
CA PRO A 68 -4.56 -15.03 -21.58
C PRO A 68 -3.41 -16.04 -21.55
N PHE A 69 -2.30 -15.76 -20.86
CA PHE A 69 -1.07 -16.55 -20.93
C PHE A 69 -0.77 -17.40 -19.69
N GLY A 70 -1.38 -17.10 -18.54
CA GLY A 70 -1.80 -18.08 -17.53
C GLY A 70 -0.72 -18.71 -16.63
N VAL A 71 -1.03 -18.69 -15.34
CA VAL A 71 -0.34 -19.25 -14.16
C VAL A 71 0.91 -18.48 -13.73
N TRP A 72 0.73 -17.70 -12.66
CA TRP A 72 1.80 -17.00 -11.96
C TRP A 72 2.22 -17.76 -10.72
N ASN A 73 3.52 -17.69 -10.38
CA ASN A 73 4.03 -18.27 -9.13
C ASN A 73 3.39 -17.66 -7.88
N ASN A 74 3.09 -16.35 -7.94
CA ASN A 74 2.42 -15.62 -6.86
C ASN A 74 1.05 -15.13 -7.35
N PRO A 75 -0.03 -15.29 -6.56
CA PRO A 75 -1.34 -14.73 -6.87
C PRO A 75 -1.24 -13.22 -7.12
N GLY A 76 -1.98 -12.73 -8.12
CA GLY A 76 -2.03 -11.30 -8.41
C GLY A 76 -0.83 -10.71 -9.16
N SER A 77 0.22 -11.49 -9.46
CA SER A 77 1.42 -10.99 -10.18
C SER A 77 1.14 -10.34 -11.53
N ILE A 78 0.02 -10.65 -12.20
CA ILE A 78 -0.38 -9.92 -13.41
C ILE A 78 -0.52 -8.40 -13.15
N GLY A 79 -0.80 -7.99 -11.91
CA GLY A 79 -0.85 -6.59 -11.48
C GLY A 79 0.47 -5.83 -11.69
N PHE A 80 1.61 -6.51 -11.79
CA PHE A 80 2.89 -5.88 -12.17
C PHE A 80 2.83 -5.16 -13.53
N TYR A 81 1.85 -5.50 -14.37
CA TYR A 81 1.52 -4.75 -15.59
C TYR A 81 1.45 -3.23 -15.36
N HIS A 82 0.86 -2.78 -14.24
CA HIS A 82 0.74 -1.36 -13.93
C HIS A 82 2.11 -0.69 -13.70
N GLN A 83 2.98 -1.33 -12.93
CA GLN A 83 4.34 -0.85 -12.67
C GLN A 83 5.21 -0.87 -13.94
N ILE A 84 5.09 -1.94 -14.75
CA ILE A 84 5.78 -2.05 -16.04
C ILE A 84 5.40 -0.89 -16.97
N ASN A 85 4.11 -0.57 -17.05
CA ASN A 85 3.62 0.54 -17.88
C ASN A 85 4.12 1.89 -17.40
N GLU A 86 4.16 2.11 -16.08
CA GLU A 86 4.66 3.35 -15.51
C GLU A 86 6.16 3.56 -15.81
N VAL A 87 6.98 2.55 -15.56
CA VAL A 87 8.41 2.57 -15.92
C VAL A 87 8.57 2.79 -17.43
N GLY A 88 7.79 2.09 -18.24
CA GLY A 88 7.80 2.26 -19.69
C GLY A 88 7.45 3.69 -20.13
N LYS A 89 6.54 4.36 -19.42
CA LYS A 89 6.20 5.77 -19.66
C LYS A 89 7.35 6.70 -19.25
N ALA A 90 7.92 6.53 -18.06
CA ALA A 90 9.04 7.33 -17.58
C ALA A 90 10.23 7.27 -18.54
N LEU A 91 10.60 6.07 -19.00
CA LEU A 91 11.69 5.87 -19.96
C LEU A 91 11.42 6.55 -21.32
N LYS A 92 10.18 6.45 -21.84
CA LYS A 92 9.79 7.12 -23.10
C LYS A 92 9.88 8.64 -22.99
N GLU A 93 9.65 9.18 -21.80
CA GLU A 93 9.72 10.61 -21.50
C GLU A 93 11.15 11.06 -21.13
N GLY A 94 12.14 10.16 -21.15
CA GLY A 94 13.53 10.47 -20.82
C GLY A 94 13.76 10.76 -19.33
N ARG A 95 12.88 10.26 -18.47
CA ARG A 95 13.00 10.41 -17.01
C ARG A 95 13.82 9.27 -16.42
N ASN A 96 14.45 9.56 -15.28
CA ASN A 96 15.29 8.60 -14.54
C ASN A 96 14.57 7.97 -13.33
N GLU A 97 13.36 8.44 -13.01
CA GLU A 97 12.53 7.94 -11.92
C GLU A 97 11.03 8.11 -12.25
N CYS A 98 10.18 7.46 -11.45
CA CYS A 98 8.72 7.53 -11.58
C CYS A 98 8.15 8.53 -10.56
N ASP A 99 7.26 9.44 -10.98
CA ASP A 99 6.73 10.48 -10.08
C ASP A 99 5.83 9.92 -8.97
N SER A 100 5.26 8.71 -9.14
CA SER A 100 4.41 8.10 -8.11
C SER A 100 5.20 7.50 -6.95
N TYR A 101 6.49 7.22 -7.16
CA TYR A 101 7.40 6.65 -6.17
C TYR A 101 8.84 7.00 -6.54
N THR A 102 9.33 8.08 -5.93
CA THR A 102 10.61 8.70 -6.22
C THR A 102 11.76 7.94 -5.54
N TRP A 103 13.00 8.31 -5.89
CA TRP A 103 14.17 7.82 -5.16
C TRP A 103 14.16 8.27 -3.70
N ASN A 104 13.64 9.46 -3.41
CA ASN A 104 13.53 9.94 -2.04
C ASN A 104 12.55 9.08 -1.23
N ASP A 105 11.38 8.75 -1.80
CA ASP A 105 10.42 7.83 -1.15
C ASP A 105 11.07 6.47 -0.86
N SER A 106 11.87 5.96 -1.81
CA SER A 106 12.61 4.71 -1.64
C SER A 106 13.61 4.78 -0.47
N LEU A 107 14.36 5.88 -0.36
CA LEU A 107 15.33 6.10 0.71
C LEU A 107 14.64 6.26 2.06
N GLU A 108 13.54 7.00 2.14
CA GLU A 108 12.77 7.19 3.37
C GLU A 108 12.22 5.87 3.91
N VAL A 109 11.63 5.04 3.04
CA VAL A 109 11.16 3.70 3.43
C VAL A 109 12.31 2.81 3.91
N ALA A 110 13.46 2.83 3.21
CA ALA A 110 14.63 2.05 3.62
C ALA A 110 15.13 2.47 5.02
N LEU A 111 15.22 3.78 5.29
CA LEU A 111 15.62 4.31 6.60
C LEU A 111 14.65 3.89 7.72
N ILE A 112 13.34 3.92 7.47
CA ILE A 112 12.34 3.46 8.45
C ILE A 112 12.49 1.98 8.74
N VAL A 113 12.68 1.14 7.71
CA VAL A 113 12.87 -0.30 7.87
C VAL A 113 14.16 -0.60 8.62
N ASP A 114 15.26 0.07 8.29
CA ASP A 114 16.55 -0.07 8.98
C ASP A 114 16.41 0.25 10.47
N GLU A 115 15.75 1.37 10.80
CA GLU A 115 15.47 1.75 12.21
C GLU A 115 14.62 0.69 12.94
N ILE A 116 13.58 0.14 12.31
CA ILE A 116 12.76 -0.94 12.90
C ILE A 116 13.63 -2.18 13.16
N VAL A 117 14.50 -2.56 12.22
CA VAL A 117 15.38 -3.72 12.36
C VAL A 117 16.38 -3.51 13.50
N ASP A 118 16.99 -2.32 13.58
CA ASP A 118 17.95 -1.97 14.63
C ASP A 118 17.30 -2.03 16.02
N GLN A 119 16.08 -1.48 16.17
CA GLN A 119 15.33 -1.53 17.43
C GLN A 119 14.96 -2.96 17.85
N VAL A 120 14.63 -3.84 16.91
CA VAL A 120 14.20 -5.22 17.21
C VAL A 120 15.39 -6.15 17.48
N ARG A 121 16.50 -5.98 16.75
CA ARG A 121 17.69 -6.83 16.91
C ARG A 121 18.60 -6.38 18.04
N GLY A 122 18.50 -5.11 18.46
CA GLY A 122 19.34 -4.55 19.52
C GLY A 122 20.81 -4.41 19.11
N GLU A 123 21.10 -4.34 17.81
CA GLU A 123 22.46 -4.15 17.26
C GLU A 123 22.83 -2.67 17.11
N GLY A 124 22.18 -1.79 17.86
CA GLY A 124 22.46 -0.35 17.85
C GLY A 124 23.94 -0.04 18.12
N LYS A 125 24.48 0.90 17.36
CA LYS A 125 25.79 1.53 17.57
C LYS A 125 25.98 2.05 18.99
#